data_AF-A0A2W6ASZ1-F1
#
_entry.id   AF-A0A2W6ASZ1-F1
#
_cell.length_a   1.000
_cell.length_b   1.000
_cell.length_c   1.000
_cell.angle_alpha   90.00
_cell.angle_beta   90.00
_cell.angle_gamma   90.00
#
_symmetry.space_group_name_H-M   'P 1'
#
loop_
_entity.id
_entity.type
_entity.pdbx_description
1 polymer ?
#
loop_
_entity_poly.entity_id
_entity_poly.type
_entity_poly.pdbx_seq_one_letter_code
_entity_poly.pdbx_strand_id
1 'polypeptide(L)'
;MLGADAIGVFASDRPQGGFDSRALRPEARVLYTRLATAWRKQTGSREPTEEALAGFSAAWVLFHDVLPHAATRNGSPVVPAVVTAARSLNLPLGALVNGAGVRFATGGSRLGQNLRASAIIWQWQGVRHSVVVWPREFATGRITRVPLPR
;
A
#
# COMPACT_ATOMS: atom_id res chain seq x y z
N MET A 1 20.89 6.18 11.99
CA MET A 1 20.55 4.79 11.57
C MET A 1 20.65 3.89 12.78
N LEU A 2 19.73 2.93 12.93
CA LEU A 2 19.74 2.00 14.05
C LEU A 2 20.90 0.98 13.90
N GLY A 3 21.60 0.69 15.01
CA GLY A 3 22.74 -0.22 15.08
C GLY A 3 22.34 -1.68 15.38
N ALA A 4 23.29 -2.49 15.85
CA ALA A 4 23.05 -3.90 16.17
C ALA A 4 21.96 -4.12 17.23
N ASP A 5 21.75 -3.14 18.12
CA ASP A 5 20.75 -3.20 19.20
C ASP A 5 19.30 -3.22 18.68
N ALA A 6 19.06 -2.86 17.42
CA ALA A 6 17.72 -2.94 16.84
C ALA A 6 17.39 -4.33 16.29
N ILE A 7 18.34 -5.26 16.20
CA ILE A 7 18.09 -6.60 15.68
C ILE A 7 17.07 -7.31 16.57
N GLY A 8 16.00 -7.83 15.94
CA GLY A 8 14.87 -8.45 16.61
C GLY A 8 13.67 -7.53 16.80
N VAL A 9 13.83 -6.21 16.70
CA VAL A 9 12.74 -5.22 16.80
C VAL A 9 11.81 -5.33 15.59
N PHE A 10 10.51 -5.21 15.86
CA PHE A 10 9.44 -5.18 14.87
C PHE A 10 8.89 -3.77 14.71
N ALA A 11 8.43 -3.44 13.50
CA ALA A 11 7.66 -2.23 13.25
C ALA A 11 6.50 -2.53 12.29
N SER A 12 5.40 -1.81 12.52
CA SER A 12 4.25 -1.80 11.61
C SER A 12 4.46 -0.70 10.57
N ASP A 13 4.17 -1.01 9.31
CA ASP A 13 4.39 -0.06 8.22
C ASP A 13 3.46 -0.30 7.01
N ARG A 14 3.64 0.51 5.97
CA ARG A 14 2.98 0.35 4.68
C ARG A 14 3.69 -0.72 3.84
N PRO A 15 2.97 -1.42 2.94
CA PRO A 15 3.59 -2.37 2.02
C PRO A 15 4.66 -1.72 1.15
N GLN A 16 5.86 -2.32 1.14
CA GLN A 16 6.97 -2.01 0.26
C GLN A 16 7.01 -2.97 -0.94
N GLY A 17 7.78 -2.65 -1.99
CA GLY A 17 7.97 -3.55 -3.14
C GLY A 17 8.75 -4.83 -2.81
N GLY A 18 8.72 -5.80 -3.73
CA GLY A 18 9.47 -7.07 -3.63
C GLY A 18 8.72 -8.26 -3.00
N PHE A 19 7.46 -8.10 -2.63
CA PHE A 19 6.58 -9.19 -2.19
C PHE A 19 6.11 -10.08 -3.36
N ASP A 20 5.54 -11.26 -3.06
CA ASP A 20 4.92 -12.09 -4.11
C ASP A 20 3.68 -11.37 -4.67
N SER A 21 3.76 -10.98 -5.94
CA SER A 21 2.64 -10.35 -6.65
C SER A 21 1.34 -11.17 -6.67
N ARG A 22 1.37 -12.45 -6.22
CA ARG A 22 0.17 -13.25 -5.89
C ARG A 22 -0.68 -12.72 -4.76
N ALA A 23 -0.16 -11.81 -3.94
CA ALA A 23 -0.97 -11.03 -3.03
C ALA A 23 -1.92 -10.04 -3.75
N LEU A 24 -1.67 -9.75 -5.03
CA LEU A 24 -2.49 -8.83 -5.82
C LEU A 24 -3.50 -9.59 -6.68
N ARG A 25 -4.65 -8.95 -6.89
CA ARG A 25 -5.62 -9.36 -7.90
C ARG A 25 -5.01 -9.24 -9.30
N PRO A 26 -5.52 -9.99 -10.31
CA PRO A 26 -4.94 -10.00 -11.65
C PRO A 26 -4.73 -8.62 -12.27
N GLU A 27 -5.72 -7.72 -12.16
CA GLU A 27 -5.67 -6.38 -12.73
C GLU A 27 -4.60 -5.53 -12.03
N ALA A 28 -4.57 -5.58 -10.70
CA ALA A 28 -3.58 -4.89 -9.88
C ALA A 28 -2.16 -5.41 -10.14
N ARG A 29 -1.99 -6.70 -10.45
CA ARG A 29 -0.69 -7.28 -10.82
C ARG A 29 -0.17 -6.74 -12.15
N VAL A 30 -1.05 -6.60 -13.15
CA VAL A 30 -0.69 -5.98 -14.43
C VAL A 30 -0.25 -4.54 -14.19
N LEU A 31 -1.00 -3.81 -13.37
CA LEU A 31 -0.68 -2.43 -13.02
C LEU A 31 0.64 -2.31 -12.23
N TYR A 32 0.88 -3.18 -11.25
CA TYR A 32 2.14 -3.24 -10.50
C TYR A 32 3.32 -3.50 -11.44
N THR A 33 3.19 -4.44 -12.37
CA THR A 33 4.24 -4.74 -13.35
C THR A 33 4.60 -3.51 -14.20
N ARG A 34 3.59 -2.74 -14.63
CA ARG A 34 3.79 -1.50 -15.38
C ARG A 34 4.50 -0.45 -14.52
N LEU A 35 4.04 -0.25 -13.29
CA LEU A 35 4.65 0.68 -12.34
C LEU A 35 6.11 0.30 -12.07
N ALA A 36 6.39 -0.95 -11.69
CA ALA A 36 7.74 -1.42 -11.39
C ALA A 36 8.69 -1.30 -12.60
N THR A 37 8.18 -1.50 -13.82
CA THR A 37 8.96 -1.32 -15.05
C THR A 37 9.30 0.16 -15.28
N ALA A 38 8.31 1.06 -15.15
CA ALA A 38 8.53 2.49 -15.27
C ALA A 38 9.49 3.00 -14.18
N TRP A 39 9.30 2.52 -12.95
CA TRP A 39 10.13 2.87 -11.79
C TRP A 39 11.59 2.49 -11.99
N ARG A 40 11.86 1.26 -12.43
CA ARG A 40 13.21 0.80 -12.78
C ARG A 40 13.87 1.68 -13.82
N LYS A 41 13.14 2.03 -14.88
CA LYS A 41 13.64 2.88 -15.96
C LYS A 41 13.99 4.30 -15.46
N GLN A 42 13.22 4.84 -14.54
CA GLN A 42 13.41 6.21 -14.04
C GLN A 42 14.44 6.32 -12.91
N THR A 43 14.53 5.33 -12.03
CA THR A 43 15.29 5.42 -10.78
C THR A 43 16.49 4.48 -10.71
N GLY A 44 16.58 3.49 -11.61
CA GLY A 44 17.54 2.39 -11.52
C GLY A 44 17.26 1.37 -10.41
N SER A 45 16.28 1.63 -9.53
CA SER A 45 15.94 0.73 -8.43
C SER A 45 15.01 -0.40 -8.88
N ARG A 46 15.29 -1.64 -8.48
CA ARG A 46 14.57 -2.85 -8.92
C ARG A 46 13.07 -2.80 -8.62
N GLU A 47 12.72 -2.34 -7.42
CA GLU A 47 11.36 -2.32 -6.89
C GLU A 47 10.96 -0.89 -6.49
N PRO A 48 9.67 -0.53 -6.60
CA PRO A 48 9.14 0.71 -6.02
C PRO A 48 9.29 0.75 -4.49
N THR A 49 9.55 1.93 -3.94
CA THR A 49 9.53 2.13 -2.48
C THR A 49 8.11 2.11 -1.93
N GLU A 50 7.96 2.05 -0.60
CA GLU A 50 6.65 2.15 0.05
C GLU A 50 5.93 3.48 -0.28
N GLU A 51 6.65 4.59 -0.38
CA GLU A 51 6.07 5.90 -0.69
C GLU A 51 5.60 5.95 -2.13
N ALA A 52 6.36 5.35 -3.05
CA ALA A 52 5.98 5.24 -4.45
C ALA A 52 4.70 4.42 -4.61
N LEU A 53 4.60 3.27 -3.92
CA LEU A 53 3.40 2.44 -3.95
C LEU A 53 2.20 3.14 -3.32
N ALA A 54 2.39 3.81 -2.18
CA ALA A 54 1.31 4.54 -1.51
C ALA A 54 0.81 5.72 -2.34
N GLY A 55 1.72 6.56 -2.85
CA GLY A 55 1.40 7.72 -3.68
C GLY A 55 0.74 7.32 -4.99
N PHE A 56 1.28 6.31 -5.69
CA PHE A 56 0.67 5.80 -6.90
C PHE A 56 -0.73 5.24 -6.63
N SER A 57 -0.91 4.44 -5.59
CA SER A 57 -2.22 3.86 -5.25
C SER A 57 -3.26 4.93 -4.95
N ALA A 58 -2.91 5.97 -4.18
CA ALA A 58 -3.80 7.08 -3.89
C ALA A 58 -4.17 7.88 -5.14
N ALA A 59 -3.19 8.19 -5.99
CA ALA A 59 -3.42 8.88 -7.25
C ALA A 59 -4.28 8.05 -8.20
N TRP A 60 -4.02 6.75 -8.31
CA TRP A 60 -4.79 5.83 -9.14
C TRP A 60 -6.26 5.83 -8.71
N VAL A 61 -6.55 5.69 -7.42
CA VAL A 61 -7.92 5.76 -6.90
C VAL A 61 -8.60 7.06 -7.29
N LEU A 62 -7.93 8.20 -7.11
CA LEU A 62 -8.50 9.50 -7.47
C LEU A 62 -8.82 9.57 -8.97
N PHE A 63 -7.83 9.35 -9.83
CA PHE A 63 -7.96 9.60 -11.27
C PHE A 63 -8.72 8.51 -12.02
N HIS A 64 -8.59 7.24 -11.60
CA HIS A 64 -9.19 6.10 -12.28
C HIS A 64 -10.54 5.71 -11.68
N ASP A 65 -10.67 5.73 -10.35
CA ASP A 65 -11.84 5.17 -9.67
C ASP A 65 -12.81 6.22 -9.13
N VAL A 66 -12.38 7.48 -8.92
CA VAL A 66 -13.25 8.54 -8.37
C VAL A 66 -13.69 9.53 -9.44
N LEU A 67 -12.75 10.22 -10.10
CA LEU A 67 -13.07 11.30 -11.02
C LEU A 67 -13.99 10.89 -12.19
N PRO A 68 -13.87 9.69 -12.78
CA PRO A 68 -14.79 9.26 -13.85
C PRO A 68 -16.25 9.08 -13.39
N HIS A 69 -16.48 8.93 -12.10
CA HIS A 69 -17.80 8.75 -11.50
C HIS A 69 -18.32 10.01 -10.78
N ALA A 70 -17.53 11.08 -10.75
CA ALA A 70 -17.95 12.35 -10.17
C ALA A 70 -18.69 13.21 -11.21
N ALA A 71 -19.87 13.70 -10.85
CA ALA A 71 -20.60 14.67 -11.65
C ALA A 71 -19.76 15.93 -11.90
N THR A 72 -19.88 16.49 -13.10
CA THR A 72 -19.14 17.67 -13.54
C THR A 72 -20.05 18.88 -13.71
N ARG A 73 -19.51 20.08 -13.50
CA ARG A 73 -20.12 21.37 -13.83
C ARG A 73 -19.11 22.15 -14.67
N ASN A 74 -19.52 22.61 -15.85
CA ASN A 74 -18.64 23.28 -16.81
C ASN A 74 -17.36 22.46 -17.13
N GLY A 75 -17.50 21.14 -17.26
CA GLY A 75 -16.37 20.24 -17.56
C GLY A 75 -15.43 19.93 -16.39
N SER A 76 -15.68 20.46 -15.19
CA SER A 76 -14.86 20.23 -13.99
C SER A 76 -15.63 19.44 -12.92
N PRO A 77 -15.01 18.47 -12.21
CA PRO A 77 -15.66 17.75 -11.11
C PRO A 77 -16.09 18.70 -9.99
N VAL A 78 -17.32 18.55 -9.51
CA VAL A 78 -17.79 19.32 -8.35
C VAL A 78 -17.38 18.59 -7.06
N VAL A 79 -16.81 19.31 -6.09
CA VAL A 79 -16.25 18.71 -4.85
C VAL A 79 -17.22 17.74 -4.15
N PRO A 80 -18.52 18.05 -3.93
CA PRO A 80 -19.44 17.11 -3.30
C PRO A 80 -19.63 15.81 -4.10
N ALA A 81 -19.55 15.88 -5.43
CA ALA A 81 -19.64 14.71 -6.29
C ALA A 81 -18.39 13.83 -6.19
N VAL A 82 -17.20 14.43 -6.10
CA VAL A 82 -15.94 13.71 -5.83
C VAL A 82 -16.00 12.99 -4.48
N VAL A 83 -16.46 13.68 -3.43
CA VAL A 83 -16.61 13.07 -2.10
C VAL A 83 -17.63 11.93 -2.12
N THR A 84 -18.74 12.10 -2.82
CA THR A 84 -19.78 11.07 -2.95
C THR A 84 -19.25 9.85 -3.70
N ALA A 85 -18.57 10.04 -4.83
CA ALA A 85 -17.96 8.96 -5.60
C ALA A 85 -16.86 8.24 -4.80
N ALA A 86 -16.01 8.97 -4.09
CA ALA A 86 -15.00 8.36 -3.22
C ALA A 86 -15.65 7.49 -2.12
N ARG A 87 -16.69 8.00 -1.45
CA ARG A 87 -17.39 7.27 -0.38
C ARG A 87 -18.19 6.07 -0.87
N SER A 88 -18.55 6.01 -2.15
CA SER A 88 -19.24 4.85 -2.72
C SER A 88 -18.30 3.71 -3.12
N LEU A 89 -16.98 3.94 -3.16
CA LEU A 89 -16.00 2.92 -3.51
C LEU A 89 -16.02 1.73 -2.54
N ASN A 90 -15.91 0.54 -3.13
CA ASN A 90 -15.88 -0.74 -2.42
C ASN A 90 -14.92 -1.73 -3.11
N LEU A 91 -13.68 -1.28 -3.39
CA LEU A 91 -12.65 -2.10 -4.05
C LEU A 91 -12.11 -3.17 -3.08
N PRO A 92 -12.04 -4.46 -3.47
CA PRO A 92 -11.57 -5.54 -2.59
C PRO A 92 -10.09 -5.39 -2.24
N LEU A 93 -9.63 -6.09 -1.19
CA LEU A 93 -8.19 -6.21 -0.90
C LEU A 93 -7.43 -6.75 -2.13
N GLY A 94 -6.19 -6.29 -2.31
CA GLY A 94 -5.36 -6.61 -3.47
C GLY A 94 -5.78 -5.92 -4.77
N ALA A 95 -6.73 -4.98 -4.75
CA ALA A 95 -7.15 -4.20 -5.93
C ALA A 95 -6.16 -3.08 -6.30
N LEU A 96 -5.34 -2.63 -5.36
CA LEU A 96 -4.31 -1.61 -5.57
C LEU A 96 -2.92 -2.23 -5.59
N VAL A 97 -1.95 -1.51 -6.16
CA VAL A 97 -0.56 -2.01 -6.34
C VAL A 97 0.19 -2.17 -5.02
N ASN A 98 -0.23 -1.47 -3.97
CA ASN A 98 0.26 -1.68 -2.60
C ASN A 98 -0.50 -2.82 -1.87
N GLY A 99 -1.35 -3.57 -2.58
CA GLY A 99 -2.13 -4.66 -2.01
C GLY A 99 -3.36 -4.24 -1.22
N ALA A 100 -3.64 -2.93 -1.09
CA ALA A 100 -4.85 -2.45 -0.43
C ALA A 100 -6.09 -2.62 -1.32
N GLY A 101 -7.26 -2.51 -0.68
CA GLY A 101 -8.51 -2.16 -1.35
C GLY A 101 -8.92 -0.74 -1.00
N VAL A 102 -10.17 -0.39 -1.30
CA VAL A 102 -10.74 0.91 -0.94
C VAL A 102 -12.14 0.73 -0.39
N ARG A 103 -12.34 1.18 0.84
CA ARG A 103 -13.66 1.42 1.42
C ARG A 103 -13.52 2.46 2.52
N PHE A 104 -13.98 3.68 2.28
CA PHE A 104 -13.89 4.74 3.28
C PHE A 104 -14.97 4.58 4.34
N ALA A 105 -14.60 4.69 5.61
CA ALA A 105 -15.56 4.77 6.70
C ALA A 105 -16.35 6.08 6.63
N THR A 106 -17.67 5.97 6.78
CA THR A 106 -18.63 7.08 6.64
C THR A 106 -19.11 7.66 7.97
N GLY A 107 -18.61 7.17 9.11
CA GLY A 107 -18.99 7.67 10.44
C GLY A 107 -18.12 7.13 11.57
N GLY A 108 -18.40 7.64 12.78
CA GLY A 108 -17.71 7.26 14.02
C GLY A 108 -16.25 7.71 14.07
N SER A 109 -15.47 7.11 14.97
CA SER A 109 -14.04 7.43 15.21
C SER A 109 -13.12 7.13 14.03
N ARG A 110 -13.63 6.44 13.00
CA ARG A 110 -12.88 6.07 11.79
C ARG A 110 -13.28 6.87 10.55
N LEU A 111 -14.09 7.93 10.69
CA LEU A 111 -14.55 8.74 9.56
C LEU A 111 -13.38 9.12 8.63
N GLY A 112 -13.51 8.80 7.34
CA GLY A 112 -12.50 9.08 6.32
C GLY A 112 -11.34 8.09 6.25
N GLN A 113 -11.21 7.14 7.19
CA GLN A 113 -10.21 6.09 7.12
C GLN A 113 -10.55 5.05 6.05
N ASN A 114 -9.54 4.55 5.34
CA ASN A 114 -9.72 3.42 4.43
C ASN A 114 -9.74 2.10 5.22
N LEU A 115 -10.91 1.49 5.33
CA LEU A 115 -11.13 0.23 6.04
C LEU A 115 -10.47 -0.99 5.36
N ARG A 116 -9.97 -0.82 4.14
CA ARG A 116 -9.23 -1.83 3.37
C ARG A 116 -7.79 -1.42 3.09
N ALA A 117 -7.23 -0.52 3.91
CA ALA A 117 -5.80 -0.24 3.90
C ALA A 117 -5.02 -1.52 4.29
N SER A 118 -3.91 -1.76 3.60
CA SER A 118 -2.98 -2.83 3.94
C SER A 118 -1.86 -2.28 4.81
N ALA A 119 -1.45 -3.07 5.79
CA ALA A 119 -0.28 -2.82 6.63
C ALA A 119 0.56 -4.10 6.68
N ILE A 120 1.86 -3.93 6.87
CA ILE A 120 2.82 -5.01 7.07
C ILE A 120 3.48 -4.87 8.44
N ILE A 121 4.09 -5.96 8.88
CA ILE A 121 5.06 -5.95 9.97
C ILE A 121 6.40 -6.37 9.38
N TRP A 122 7.41 -5.54 9.57
CA TRP A 122 8.78 -5.89 9.25
C TRP A 122 9.61 -6.03 10.53
N GLN A 123 10.69 -6.81 10.45
CA GLN A 123 11.63 -7.04 11.53
C GLN A 123 13.05 -6.64 11.11
N TRP A 124 13.78 -5.92 11.97
CA TRP A 124 15.23 -5.75 11.81
C TRP A 124 15.92 -7.10 12.00
N GLN A 125 16.49 -7.67 10.94
CA GLN A 125 17.20 -8.96 10.98
C GLN A 125 18.72 -8.81 10.80
N GLY A 126 19.19 -7.58 10.60
CA GLY A 126 20.60 -7.22 10.56
C GLY A 126 20.78 -5.71 10.54
N VAL A 127 22.03 -5.26 10.66
CA VAL A 127 22.38 -3.84 10.53
C VAL A 127 21.96 -3.36 9.14
N ARG A 128 21.05 -2.37 9.08
CA ARG A 128 20.46 -1.84 7.84
C ARG A 128 19.74 -2.90 6.99
N HIS A 129 19.25 -3.98 7.61
CA HIS A 129 18.53 -5.04 6.92
C HIS A 129 17.22 -5.37 7.65
N SER A 130 16.10 -4.96 7.05
CA SER A 130 14.74 -5.30 7.49
C SER A 130 14.11 -6.34 6.58
N VAL A 131 13.25 -7.18 7.14
CA VAL A 131 12.52 -8.24 6.43
C VAL A 131 11.04 -8.13 6.75
N VAL A 132 10.18 -8.16 5.74
CA VAL A 132 8.73 -8.21 5.93
C VAL A 132 8.36 -9.61 6.36
N VAL A 133 7.75 -9.74 7.53
CA VAL A 133 7.45 -11.03 8.18
C VAL A 133 5.95 -11.32 8.29
N TRP A 134 5.10 -10.31 8.12
CA TRP A 134 3.64 -10.43 8.18
C TRP A 134 2.93 -9.30 7.40
N PRO A 135 1.71 -9.51 6.87
CA PRO A 135 1.00 -10.79 6.80
C PRO A 135 1.64 -11.72 5.79
N ARG A 136 1.23 -13.00 5.81
CA ARG A 136 1.88 -14.06 5.04
C ARG A 136 1.94 -13.74 3.55
N GLU A 137 0.92 -13.07 3.03
CA GLU A 137 0.82 -12.70 1.61
C GLU A 137 1.90 -11.70 1.19
N PHE A 138 2.35 -10.83 2.10
CA PHE A 138 3.40 -9.83 1.83
C PHE A 138 4.77 -10.20 2.39
N ALA A 139 4.86 -11.30 3.15
CA ALA A 139 6.10 -11.71 3.80
C ALA A 139 7.19 -12.07 2.78
N THR A 140 8.36 -11.44 2.92
CA THR A 140 9.58 -11.73 2.15
C THR A 140 10.54 -12.63 2.90
N GLY A 141 10.27 -12.90 4.18
CA GLY A 141 11.00 -13.85 5.00
C GLY A 141 10.21 -14.27 6.23
N ARG A 142 10.88 -14.88 7.21
CA ARG A 142 10.28 -15.37 8.46
C ARG A 142 10.82 -14.60 9.64
N ILE A 143 10.07 -14.57 10.74
CA ILE A 143 10.54 -14.04 12.02
C ILE A 143 11.82 -14.77 12.46
N THR A 144 12.82 -14.04 12.94
CA THR A 144 14.04 -14.59 13.54
C THR A 144 14.37 -13.83 14.83
N ARG A 145 14.96 -14.49 15.83
CA ARG A 145 15.47 -13.83 17.06
C ARG A 145 14.46 -12.85 17.71
N VAL A 146 13.37 -13.39 18.27
CA VAL A 146 12.45 -12.59 19.08
C VAL A 146 13.14 -12.17 20.38
N PRO A 147 13.26 -10.87 20.70
CA PRO A 147 13.79 -10.44 21.98
C PRO A 147 12.86 -10.90 23.10
N LEU A 148 13.34 -11.82 23.94
CA LEU A 148 12.62 -12.22 25.15
C LEU A 148 13.10 -11.37 26.33
N PRO A 149 12.23 -11.06 27.29
CA PRO A 149 12.65 -10.50 28.57
C PRO A 149 13.75 -11.37 29.19
N ARG A 150 14.72 -10.74 29.85
CA ARG A 150 15.71 -11.45 30.67
C ARG A 150 15.10 -11.87 31.99
#